data_AF-A0A4D9CRZ9-F1
#
_entry.id   AF-A0A4D9CRZ9-F1
#
_cell.length_a   1.000
_cell.length_b   1.000
_cell.length_c   1.000
_cell.angle_alpha   90.00
_cell.angle_beta   90.00
_cell.angle_gamma   90.00
#
_symmetry.space_group_name_H-M   'P 1'
#
loop_
_entity.id
_entity.type
_entity.pdbx_description
1 polymer ?
#
loop_
_entity_poly.entity_id
_entity_poly.type
_entity_poly.pdbx_seq_one_letter_code
_entity_poly.pdbx_strand_id
1 'polypeptide(L)'
;MAHTAALMARKCGARPSLFMPVLTNPVRTFSMGFGGLQYDTLTEMQEKACKRYGPKPFLGCRPPNGGPFEFITFSDFDEQVNRARVLLHEAGVGRGDKGMTVVIPDEAIPVPRSVAFLPWAHCFGKTCELHNALQRGAQVAVVEDLAALPEALLEVKPTMLYAVPTLFKRVYDKIQDKIRKETPFTQTLIARALAVAEERRSLMMEGESPGPWLGLQYSVLDKLGGEGGREGGVEGGEGGRKGKEGSGRRDTDGTFLSKFKTPLGGELNSSYVGGSAMHVEVANFFENIGVAICEGYGLTETSPLICVNPFDILVRRIGTVGQLIGDADVRVVRDGVEVEPGEEGEIWVAGPFVFSGYHNKPAETAEAFAELHGTRYFKTGDLGRFVRGGKGVPLLKITGRVKELYKLENGKYVVPALIEKALAEADLVSQALVYGSDRPFNVALVVPDWEKLRAYGVQHTGGGVTSLSTQEEIGAHPKVQDYVLEQLIVSCKDKLKKYEIPSRVVLIKEAFTVENEMLTQKLSIKRHQVVKKYGPDIEALYSGESKVLVA
;
A
#
# COMPACT_ATOMS: atom_id res chain seq x y z
N MET A 1 7.11 -23.87 -13.12
CA MET A 1 6.16 -23.27 -12.16
C MET A 1 5.22 -22.27 -12.82
N ALA A 2 5.64 -21.04 -13.15
CA ALA A 2 4.75 -20.06 -13.79
C ALA A 2 4.14 -20.53 -15.13
N HIS A 3 4.94 -21.21 -15.97
CA HIS A 3 4.47 -21.80 -17.23
C HIS A 3 3.48 -22.97 -17.02
N THR A 4 3.69 -23.80 -15.98
CA THR A 4 2.78 -24.90 -15.62
C THR A 4 1.44 -24.37 -15.08
N ALA A 5 1.51 -23.36 -14.21
CA ALA A 5 0.32 -22.72 -13.67
C ALA A 5 -0.47 -21.97 -14.78
N ALA A 6 0.24 -21.47 -15.80
CA ALA A 6 -0.34 -20.91 -17.02
C ALA A 6 -0.96 -21.94 -17.97
N LEU A 7 -0.33 -23.11 -18.13
CA LEU A 7 -0.88 -24.25 -18.87
C LEU A 7 -2.15 -24.78 -18.20
N MET A 8 -2.21 -24.72 -16.88
CA MET A 8 -3.39 -25.09 -16.10
C MET A 8 -4.53 -24.10 -16.24
N ALA A 9 -4.22 -22.81 -16.16
CA ALA A 9 -5.17 -21.78 -16.55
C ALA A 9 -5.71 -22.09 -17.96
N ARG A 10 -4.85 -22.38 -18.95
CA ARG A 10 -5.27 -22.68 -20.34
C ARG A 10 -6.19 -23.91 -20.47
N LYS A 11 -6.00 -24.96 -19.66
CA LYS A 11 -6.91 -26.13 -19.63
C LYS A 11 -8.31 -25.77 -19.14
N CYS A 12 -8.43 -24.75 -18.30
CA CYS A 12 -9.71 -24.17 -17.86
C CYS A 12 -10.19 -23.02 -18.78
N GLY A 13 -9.62 -22.86 -19.99
CA GLY A 13 -10.01 -21.82 -20.94
C GLY A 13 -9.28 -20.47 -20.79
N ALA A 14 -8.34 -20.35 -19.86
CA ALA A 14 -7.63 -19.11 -19.56
C ALA A 14 -6.61 -18.68 -20.61
N ARG A 15 -6.38 -17.37 -20.74
CA ARG A 15 -5.24 -16.82 -21.52
C ARG A 15 -4.28 -16.02 -20.65
N PRO A 16 -3.21 -16.63 -20.11
CA PRO A 16 -2.23 -15.90 -19.35
C PRO A 16 -1.21 -15.17 -20.26
N SER A 17 -1.04 -13.87 -20.04
CA SER A 17 0.02 -13.05 -20.65
C SER A 17 1.35 -13.33 -19.96
N LEU A 18 2.21 -14.14 -20.57
CA LEU A 18 3.52 -14.53 -20.03
C LEU A 18 4.61 -14.36 -21.07
N PHE A 19 5.31 -13.23 -21.02
CA PHE A 19 6.71 -13.16 -21.45
C PHE A 19 7.41 -12.03 -20.68
N MET A 20 8.56 -12.35 -20.10
CA MET A 20 9.59 -11.38 -19.74
C MET A 20 10.96 -12.02 -20.04
N PRO A 21 12.00 -11.22 -20.33
CA PRO A 21 13.32 -11.73 -20.67
C PRO A 21 14.01 -12.36 -19.45
N VAL A 22 14.85 -13.35 -19.73
CA VAL A 22 15.61 -14.11 -18.75
C VAL A 22 16.64 -13.18 -18.07
N LEU A 23 16.47 -12.93 -16.78
CA LEU A 23 17.54 -12.41 -15.92
C LEU A 23 18.27 -13.60 -15.33
N THR A 24 19.54 -13.79 -15.71
CA THR A 24 20.40 -14.87 -15.22
C THR A 24 21.07 -14.47 -13.91
N ASN A 25 20.88 -15.22 -12.82
CA ASN A 25 21.85 -15.19 -11.73
C ASN A 25 21.77 -16.45 -10.83
N PRO A 26 22.90 -17.06 -10.46
CA PRO A 26 22.95 -18.13 -9.47
C PRO A 26 22.96 -17.53 -8.05
N VAL A 27 21.82 -17.54 -7.35
CA VAL A 27 21.67 -16.90 -6.02
C VAL A 27 21.39 -17.93 -4.91
N ARG A 28 22.14 -17.86 -3.80
CA ARG A 28 21.89 -18.68 -2.59
C ARG A 28 20.57 -18.29 -1.95
N THR A 29 19.80 -19.29 -1.52
CA THR A 29 18.55 -19.08 -0.80
C THR A 29 18.82 -18.74 0.66
N PHE A 30 18.05 -17.83 1.23
CA PHE A 30 18.12 -17.51 2.65
C PHE A 30 16.76 -17.72 3.31
N SER A 31 16.69 -18.74 4.16
CA SER A 31 15.61 -18.92 5.13
C SER A 31 16.14 -18.40 6.45
N MET A 32 15.56 -17.33 7.01
CA MET A 32 15.70 -17.14 8.45
C MET A 32 15.14 -18.41 9.13
N GLY A 33 15.81 -18.84 10.20
CA GLY A 33 15.27 -19.88 11.08
C GLY A 33 13.85 -19.51 11.53
N PHE A 34 13.08 -20.53 11.90
CA PHE A 34 11.68 -20.50 12.34
C PHE A 34 10.64 -20.69 11.20
N GLY A 35 10.36 -21.97 10.89
CA GLY A 35 9.07 -22.44 10.33
C GLY A 35 8.94 -22.68 8.84
N GLY A 36 9.67 -21.94 8.02
CA GLY A 36 9.64 -22.04 6.56
C GLY A 36 10.25 -23.35 6.02
N LEU A 37 9.92 -23.70 4.78
CA LEU A 37 10.69 -24.73 4.07
C LEU A 37 12.10 -24.17 3.84
N GLN A 38 13.14 -24.90 4.26
CA GLN A 38 14.50 -24.60 3.83
C GLN A 38 14.75 -25.25 2.47
N TYR A 39 15.38 -24.53 1.55
CA TYR A 39 15.72 -24.99 0.20
C TYR A 39 16.86 -24.13 -0.36
N ASP A 40 17.59 -24.65 -1.36
CA ASP A 40 18.67 -23.96 -2.09
C ASP A 40 18.23 -23.52 -3.50
N THR A 41 17.11 -24.06 -4.00
CA THR A 41 16.55 -23.74 -5.32
C THR A 41 15.03 -23.64 -5.29
N LEU A 42 14.45 -22.93 -6.26
CA LEU A 42 12.99 -22.90 -6.45
C LEU A 42 12.41 -24.30 -6.75
N THR A 43 13.19 -25.15 -7.39
CA THR A 43 12.79 -26.54 -7.67
C THR A 43 12.67 -27.32 -6.36
N GLU A 44 13.67 -27.21 -5.49
CA GLU A 44 13.64 -27.88 -4.19
C GLU A 44 12.53 -27.35 -3.29
N MET A 45 12.30 -26.02 -3.26
CA MET A 45 11.14 -25.43 -2.58
C MET A 45 9.85 -26.09 -3.04
N GLN A 46 9.65 -26.20 -4.36
CA GLN A 46 8.44 -26.76 -4.94
C GLN A 46 8.28 -28.25 -4.60
N GLU A 47 9.33 -29.05 -4.77
CA GLU A 47 9.30 -30.48 -4.46
C GLU A 47 9.01 -30.70 -2.96
N LYS A 48 9.67 -29.93 -2.08
CA LYS A 48 9.42 -29.98 -0.63
C LYS A 48 8.00 -29.55 -0.27
N ALA A 49 7.49 -28.48 -0.87
CA ALA A 49 6.12 -28.00 -0.66
C ALA A 49 5.09 -29.04 -1.11
N CYS A 50 5.25 -29.59 -2.30
CA CYS A 50 4.30 -30.57 -2.83
C CYS A 50 4.33 -31.88 -2.05
N LYS A 51 5.52 -32.31 -1.60
CA LYS A 51 5.64 -33.45 -0.69
C LYS A 51 4.97 -33.19 0.67
N ARG A 52 5.12 -31.98 1.22
CA ARG A 52 4.57 -31.61 2.54
C ARG A 52 3.05 -31.42 2.52
N TYR A 53 2.50 -30.87 1.43
CA TYR A 53 1.09 -30.47 1.34
C TYR A 53 0.27 -31.28 0.33
N GLY A 54 0.83 -32.36 -0.22
CA GLY A 54 0.28 -33.18 -1.32
C GLY A 54 -1.25 -33.19 -1.47
N PRO A 55 -2.03 -33.67 -0.49
CA PRO A 55 -3.48 -33.81 -0.61
C PRO A 55 -4.27 -32.50 -0.45
N LYS A 56 -3.62 -31.40 -0.05
CA LYS A 56 -4.30 -30.11 0.15
C LYS A 56 -4.65 -29.47 -1.19
N PRO A 57 -5.77 -28.73 -1.29
CA PRO A 57 -6.06 -27.92 -2.46
C PRO A 57 -5.02 -26.79 -2.60
N PHE A 58 -4.57 -26.54 -3.83
CA PHE A 58 -3.60 -25.50 -4.15
C PHE A 58 -4.17 -24.45 -5.11
N LEU A 59 -4.17 -24.70 -6.41
CA LEU A 59 -4.63 -23.74 -7.42
C LEU A 59 -6.04 -24.08 -7.87
N GLY A 60 -6.94 -23.11 -7.83
CA GLY A 60 -8.30 -23.26 -8.35
C GLY A 60 -8.63 -22.27 -9.45
N CYS A 61 -9.36 -22.71 -10.46
CA CYS A 61 -9.88 -21.85 -11.54
C CYS A 61 -11.37 -22.10 -11.70
N ARG A 62 -12.09 -21.11 -12.24
CA ARG A 62 -13.50 -21.30 -12.62
C ARG A 62 -13.56 -22.09 -13.93
N PRO A 63 -14.43 -23.11 -14.05
CA PRO A 63 -14.56 -23.87 -15.29
C PRO A 63 -15.13 -23.00 -16.44
N PRO A 64 -14.78 -23.30 -17.72
CA PRO A 64 -15.23 -22.51 -18.88
C PRO A 64 -16.76 -22.34 -18.98
N ASN A 65 -17.50 -23.32 -18.49
CA ASN A 65 -18.96 -23.37 -18.58
C ASN A 65 -19.65 -22.60 -17.43
N GLY A 66 -18.88 -21.91 -16.58
CA GLY A 66 -19.35 -21.34 -15.32
C GLY A 66 -19.50 -22.40 -14.23
N GLY A 67 -19.48 -21.97 -12.97
CA GLY A 67 -19.53 -22.86 -11.80
C GLY A 67 -18.63 -22.39 -10.66
N PRO A 68 -18.56 -23.15 -9.54
CA PRO A 68 -17.66 -22.86 -8.44
C PRO A 68 -16.19 -23.06 -8.84
N PHE A 69 -15.26 -22.55 -8.04
CA PHE A 69 -13.83 -22.82 -8.24
C PHE A 69 -13.52 -24.31 -8.08
N GLU A 70 -12.86 -24.88 -9.10
CA GLU A 70 -12.33 -26.25 -9.05
C GLU A 70 -10.84 -26.20 -8.72
N PHE A 71 -10.44 -26.84 -7.61
CA PHE A 71 -9.06 -26.83 -7.13
C PHE A 71 -8.34 -28.13 -7.46
N ILE A 72 -7.11 -28.00 -7.93
CA ILE A 72 -6.17 -29.12 -7.98
C ILE A 72 -5.43 -29.24 -6.65
N THR A 73 -4.91 -30.42 -6.36
CA THR A 73 -4.06 -30.65 -5.19
C THR A 73 -2.60 -30.23 -5.44
N PHE A 74 -1.82 -30.12 -4.37
CA PHE A 74 -0.36 -29.97 -4.50
C PHE A 74 0.29 -31.15 -5.25
N SER A 75 -0.24 -32.36 -5.09
CA SER A 75 0.22 -33.55 -5.83
C SER A 75 -0.07 -33.44 -7.33
N ASP A 76 -1.26 -33.00 -7.72
CA ASP A 76 -1.62 -32.78 -9.13
C ASP A 76 -0.74 -31.68 -9.76
N PHE A 77 -0.43 -30.64 -8.98
CA PHE A 77 0.47 -29.58 -9.42
C PHE A 77 1.90 -30.10 -9.64
N ASP A 78 2.43 -30.92 -8.71
CA ASP A 78 3.76 -31.53 -8.84
C ASP A 78 3.88 -32.40 -10.09
N GLU A 79 2.89 -33.26 -10.33
CA GLU A 79 2.88 -34.11 -11.52
C GLU A 79 2.97 -33.27 -12.80
N GLN A 80 2.25 -32.15 -12.85
CA GLN A 80 2.24 -31.28 -14.01
C GLN A 80 3.49 -30.43 -14.17
N VAL A 81 4.11 -30.00 -13.07
CA VAL A 81 5.43 -29.37 -13.11
C VAL A 81 6.45 -30.36 -13.62
N ASN A 82 6.41 -31.62 -13.18
CA ASN A 82 7.32 -32.66 -13.63
C ASN A 82 7.14 -32.99 -15.13
N ARG A 83 5.89 -33.08 -15.62
CA ARG A 83 5.61 -33.21 -17.06
C ARG A 83 6.17 -32.03 -17.87
N ALA A 84 6.00 -30.79 -17.39
CA ALA A 84 6.54 -29.60 -18.05
C ALA A 84 8.07 -29.52 -17.99
N ARG A 85 8.70 -30.02 -16.92
CA ARG A 85 10.17 -30.06 -16.79
C ARG A 85 10.83 -30.97 -17.81
N VAL A 86 10.19 -32.09 -18.17
CA VAL A 86 10.68 -32.95 -19.25
C VAL A 86 10.81 -32.15 -20.55
N LEU A 87 9.84 -31.29 -20.86
CA LEU A 87 9.86 -30.41 -22.03
C LEU A 87 10.89 -29.26 -21.92
N LEU A 88 11.10 -28.71 -20.72
CA LEU A 88 12.04 -27.61 -20.48
C LEU A 88 13.51 -28.06 -20.42
N HIS A 89 13.77 -29.32 -20.05
CA HIS A 89 15.09 -29.92 -20.12
C HIS A 89 15.63 -29.90 -21.56
N GLU A 90 14.77 -30.11 -22.56
CA GLU A 90 15.13 -30.00 -23.99
C GLU A 90 15.47 -28.56 -24.41
N ALA A 91 15.01 -27.55 -23.65
CA ALA A 91 15.32 -26.14 -23.83
C ALA A 91 16.52 -25.63 -22.99
N GLY A 92 17.26 -26.54 -22.34
CA GLY A 92 18.46 -26.21 -21.56
C GLY A 92 18.20 -25.62 -20.16
N VAL A 93 16.96 -25.67 -19.66
CA VAL A 93 16.58 -25.21 -18.32
C VAL A 93 16.68 -26.38 -17.33
N GLY A 94 17.59 -26.30 -16.38
CA GLY A 94 17.97 -27.42 -15.49
C GLY A 94 17.43 -27.32 -14.06
N ARG A 95 17.54 -28.40 -13.28
CA ARG A 95 17.17 -28.42 -11.85
C ARG A 95 18.06 -27.53 -10.97
N GLY A 96 19.25 -27.17 -11.45
CA GLY A 96 20.22 -26.33 -10.75
C GLY A 96 19.95 -24.82 -10.85
N ASP A 97 18.91 -24.41 -11.58
CA ASP A 97 18.56 -23.00 -11.71
C ASP A 97 18.12 -22.43 -10.36
N LYS A 98 18.96 -21.54 -9.84
CA LYS A 98 18.69 -20.83 -8.59
C LYS A 98 17.72 -19.70 -8.88
N GLY A 99 16.65 -19.63 -8.11
CA GLY A 99 15.70 -18.52 -8.19
C GLY A 99 15.37 -18.05 -6.80
N MET A 100 15.09 -16.76 -6.69
CA MET A 100 14.86 -16.14 -5.41
C MET A 100 13.40 -16.24 -5.01
N THR A 101 13.18 -16.47 -3.73
CA THR A 101 11.91 -16.14 -3.10
C THR A 101 12.19 -15.26 -1.91
N VAL A 102 11.18 -14.52 -1.51
CA VAL A 102 11.16 -13.90 -0.21
C VAL A 102 10.34 -14.81 0.69
N VAL A 103 10.94 -15.30 1.77
CA VAL A 103 10.18 -15.96 2.84
C VAL A 103 9.78 -14.85 3.80
N ILE A 104 8.47 -14.66 4.01
CA ILE A 104 7.99 -13.85 5.12
C ILE A 104 7.53 -14.84 6.20
N PRO A 105 8.42 -15.24 7.13
CA PRO A 105 8.07 -16.19 8.16
C PRO A 105 7.06 -15.54 9.10
N ASP A 106 5.88 -16.15 9.20
CA ASP A 106 5.00 -15.88 10.33
C ASP A 106 4.17 -17.13 10.64
N GLU A 107 4.67 -17.95 11.56
CA GLU A 107 4.03 -19.16 12.05
C GLU A 107 2.72 -18.88 12.82
N ALA A 108 2.50 -17.63 13.27
CA ALA A 108 1.28 -17.26 13.98
C ALA A 108 0.07 -17.14 13.03
N ILE A 109 0.28 -17.16 11.72
CA ILE A 109 -0.76 -16.96 10.72
C ILE A 109 -1.22 -18.32 10.17
N PRO A 110 -2.52 -18.65 10.31
CA PRO A 110 -3.10 -19.84 9.71
C PRO A 110 -2.77 -19.98 8.22
N VAL A 111 -2.70 -21.22 7.75
CA VAL A 111 -2.51 -21.53 6.32
C VAL A 111 -3.51 -20.70 5.49
N PRO A 112 -3.04 -19.82 4.60
CA PRO A 112 -3.92 -18.83 4.01
C PRO A 112 -4.81 -19.44 2.93
N ARG A 113 -6.04 -18.93 2.85
CA ARG A 113 -6.85 -18.97 1.62
C ARG A 113 -6.75 -17.61 0.96
N SER A 114 -6.49 -17.58 -0.34
CA SER A 114 -6.25 -16.33 -1.07
C SER A 114 -6.91 -16.35 -2.44
N VAL A 115 -7.06 -15.16 -3.01
CA VAL A 115 -7.48 -14.96 -4.39
C VAL A 115 -6.30 -14.34 -5.12
N ALA A 116 -5.80 -15.01 -6.16
CA ALA A 116 -4.72 -14.53 -7.00
C ALA A 116 -5.26 -13.74 -8.18
N PHE A 117 -4.85 -12.48 -8.29
CA PHE A 117 -5.26 -11.58 -9.38
C PHE A 117 -4.11 -10.67 -9.86
N LEU A 118 -2.91 -10.84 -9.29
CA LEU A 118 -1.71 -10.15 -9.75
C LEU A 118 -1.11 -10.89 -10.95
N PRO A 119 -0.66 -10.18 -12.01
CA PRO A 119 0.04 -10.84 -13.10
C PRO A 119 1.33 -11.49 -12.60
N TRP A 120 1.48 -12.81 -12.75
CA TRP A 120 2.72 -13.51 -12.38
C TRP A 120 3.90 -13.24 -13.32
N ALA A 121 3.70 -12.46 -14.39
CA ALA A 121 4.78 -11.82 -15.13
C ALA A 121 5.46 -10.71 -14.31
N HIS A 122 4.74 -10.10 -13.35
CA HIS A 122 5.28 -9.10 -12.44
C HIS A 122 5.90 -9.78 -11.21
N CYS A 123 7.06 -9.29 -10.76
CA CYS A 123 7.84 -9.87 -9.66
C CYS A 123 7.04 -9.97 -8.35
N PHE A 124 6.18 -9.00 -8.05
CA PHE A 124 5.29 -9.03 -6.89
C PHE A 124 4.30 -10.22 -6.91
N GLY A 125 3.58 -10.43 -8.01
CA GLY A 125 2.67 -11.59 -8.13
C GLY A 125 3.43 -12.91 -8.12
N LYS A 126 4.55 -12.99 -8.85
CA LYS A 126 5.36 -14.21 -8.91
C LYS A 126 5.91 -14.62 -7.54
N THR A 127 6.53 -13.70 -6.83
CA THR A 127 7.22 -14.02 -5.57
C THR A 127 6.27 -14.00 -4.39
N CYS A 128 5.47 -12.94 -4.24
CA CYS A 128 4.67 -12.76 -3.04
C CYS A 128 3.36 -13.56 -3.11
N GLU A 129 2.70 -13.66 -4.25
CA GLU A 129 1.42 -14.38 -4.36
C GLU A 129 1.67 -15.88 -4.61
N LEU A 130 2.40 -16.24 -5.67
CA LEU A 130 2.62 -17.65 -6.05
C LEU A 130 3.63 -18.38 -5.14
N HIS A 131 4.86 -17.86 -4.99
CA HIS A 131 5.89 -18.60 -4.24
C HIS A 131 5.57 -18.70 -2.74
N ASN A 132 5.06 -17.64 -2.10
CA ASN A 132 4.63 -17.75 -0.69
C ASN A 132 3.45 -18.69 -0.51
N ALA A 133 2.47 -18.66 -1.42
CA ALA A 133 1.35 -19.59 -1.36
C ALA A 133 1.82 -21.05 -1.39
N LEU A 134 2.77 -21.36 -2.29
CA LEU A 134 3.36 -22.68 -2.41
C LEU A 134 4.06 -23.10 -1.11
N GLN A 135 4.89 -22.23 -0.54
CA GLN A 135 5.67 -22.54 0.68
C GLN A 135 4.80 -22.71 1.92
N ARG A 136 3.69 -21.97 2.00
CA ARG A 136 2.77 -21.98 3.15
C ARG A 136 1.66 -23.03 3.02
N GLY A 137 1.59 -23.74 1.89
CA GLY A 137 0.53 -24.72 1.65
C GLY A 137 -0.84 -24.09 1.45
N ALA A 138 -0.87 -22.87 0.91
CA ALA A 138 -2.06 -22.04 0.76
C ALA A 138 -3.00 -22.57 -0.32
N GLN A 139 -4.30 -22.35 -0.15
CA GLN A 139 -5.28 -22.51 -1.22
C GLN A 139 -5.44 -21.16 -1.95
N VAL A 140 -5.34 -21.16 -3.27
CA VAL A 140 -5.33 -19.96 -4.10
C VAL A 140 -6.30 -20.10 -5.26
N ALA A 141 -7.35 -19.27 -5.26
CA ALA A 141 -8.27 -19.14 -6.38
C ALA A 141 -7.72 -18.14 -7.40
N VAL A 142 -7.44 -18.56 -8.62
CA VAL A 142 -6.87 -17.72 -9.68
C VAL A 142 -7.99 -17.04 -10.45
N VAL A 143 -7.92 -15.71 -10.51
CA VAL A 143 -8.87 -14.85 -11.22
C VAL A 143 -8.15 -14.17 -12.37
N GLU A 144 -8.67 -14.36 -13.59
CA GLU A 144 -8.09 -13.77 -14.80
C GLU A 144 -8.59 -12.35 -15.07
N ASP A 145 -9.87 -12.12 -14.81
CA ASP A 145 -10.52 -10.84 -15.03
C ASP A 145 -10.83 -10.17 -13.69
N LEU A 146 -10.29 -8.96 -13.51
CA LEU A 146 -10.55 -8.14 -12.33
C LEU A 146 -12.04 -7.81 -12.16
N ALA A 147 -12.85 -7.90 -13.21
CA ALA A 147 -14.31 -7.78 -13.12
C ALA A 147 -14.96 -8.91 -12.30
N ALA A 148 -14.37 -10.12 -12.31
CA ALA A 148 -14.85 -11.27 -11.55
C ALA A 148 -14.32 -11.30 -10.09
N LEU A 149 -13.39 -10.40 -9.75
CA LEU A 149 -12.77 -10.35 -8.42
C LEU A 149 -13.79 -10.21 -7.26
N PRO A 150 -14.84 -9.35 -7.33
CA PRO A 150 -15.80 -9.23 -6.24
C PRO A 150 -16.54 -10.54 -5.94
N GLU A 151 -16.96 -11.28 -6.97
CA GLU A 151 -17.60 -12.59 -6.80
C GLU A 151 -16.63 -13.60 -6.20
N ALA A 152 -15.40 -13.64 -6.71
CA ALA A 152 -14.37 -14.55 -6.21
C ALA A 152 -14.03 -14.30 -4.72
N LEU A 153 -13.97 -13.03 -4.29
CA LEU A 153 -13.74 -12.69 -2.88
C LEU A 153 -14.85 -13.22 -1.98
N LEU A 154 -16.12 -13.12 -2.40
CA LEU A 154 -17.28 -13.60 -1.64
C LEU A 154 -17.36 -15.14 -1.59
N GLU A 155 -16.98 -15.81 -2.68
CA GLU A 155 -16.98 -17.28 -2.76
C GLU A 155 -15.82 -17.89 -1.95
N VAL A 156 -14.60 -17.37 -2.15
CA VAL A 156 -13.37 -17.95 -1.58
C VAL A 156 -13.17 -17.56 -0.12
N LYS A 157 -13.70 -16.40 0.31
CA LYS A 157 -13.54 -15.84 1.65
C LYS A 157 -12.06 -15.84 2.09
N PRO A 158 -11.20 -15.08 1.39
CA PRO A 158 -9.77 -15.12 1.63
C PRO A 158 -9.45 -14.66 3.05
N THR A 159 -8.52 -15.36 3.70
CA THR A 159 -7.99 -14.96 5.01
C THR A 159 -6.78 -14.03 4.87
N MET A 160 -6.10 -14.09 3.72
CA MET A 160 -4.95 -13.27 3.36
C MET A 160 -5.00 -12.87 1.88
N LEU A 161 -4.60 -11.64 1.57
CA LEU A 161 -4.41 -11.16 0.20
C LEU A 161 -3.00 -10.63 -0.05
N TYR A 162 -2.59 -10.68 -1.32
CA TYR A 162 -1.45 -9.96 -1.86
C TYR A 162 -2.01 -8.94 -2.85
N ALA A 163 -1.96 -7.66 -2.49
CA ALA A 163 -2.73 -6.66 -3.21
C ALA A 163 -1.95 -5.35 -3.41
N VAL A 164 -2.42 -4.55 -4.37
CA VAL A 164 -1.97 -3.18 -4.56
C VAL A 164 -2.85 -2.21 -3.75
N PRO A 165 -2.34 -1.04 -3.31
CA PRO A 165 -3.11 -0.05 -2.55
C PRO A 165 -4.45 0.35 -3.18
N THR A 166 -4.52 0.38 -4.51
CA THR A 166 -5.72 0.79 -5.25
C THR A 166 -6.93 -0.13 -5.02
N LEU A 167 -6.73 -1.41 -4.71
CA LEU A 167 -7.82 -2.31 -4.35
C LEU A 167 -8.48 -1.85 -3.03
N PHE A 168 -7.65 -1.65 -2.00
CA PHE A 168 -8.12 -1.19 -0.69
C PHE A 168 -8.75 0.20 -0.77
N LYS A 169 -8.18 1.13 -1.53
CA LYS A 169 -8.77 2.46 -1.76
C LYS A 169 -10.17 2.36 -2.38
N ARG A 170 -10.35 1.54 -3.42
CA ARG A 170 -11.69 1.35 -4.05
C ARG A 170 -12.72 0.77 -3.08
N VAL A 171 -12.31 -0.19 -2.26
CA VAL A 171 -13.20 -0.77 -1.24
C VAL A 171 -13.53 0.25 -0.17
N TYR A 172 -12.52 1.00 0.30
CA TYR A 172 -12.68 2.11 1.24
C TYR A 172 -13.67 3.14 0.72
N ASP A 173 -13.51 3.63 -0.51
CA ASP A 173 -14.37 4.65 -1.10
C ASP A 173 -15.83 4.18 -1.17
N LYS A 174 -16.06 2.94 -1.61
CA LYS A 174 -17.40 2.34 -1.64
C LYS A 174 -18.01 2.21 -0.24
N ILE A 175 -17.20 1.93 0.78
CA ILE A 175 -17.65 1.87 2.16
C ILE A 175 -18.02 3.29 2.63
N GLN A 176 -17.15 4.27 2.40
CA GLN A 176 -17.41 5.67 2.76
C GLN A 176 -18.67 6.22 2.09
N ASP A 177 -18.91 5.88 0.82
CA ASP A 177 -20.14 6.22 0.10
C ASP A 177 -21.39 5.62 0.76
N LYS A 178 -21.31 4.38 1.25
CA LYS A 178 -22.41 3.77 1.98
C LYS A 178 -22.63 4.48 3.31
N ILE A 179 -21.57 4.73 4.07
CA ILE A 179 -21.63 5.43 5.36
C ILE A 179 -22.28 6.81 5.18
N ARG A 180 -21.90 7.58 4.14
CA ARG A 180 -22.48 8.89 3.85
C ARG A 180 -23.99 8.86 3.57
N LYS A 181 -24.53 7.73 3.13
CA LYS A 181 -25.97 7.54 2.85
C LYS A 181 -26.76 7.05 4.05
N GLU A 182 -26.09 6.66 5.14
CA GLU A 182 -26.74 6.25 6.38
C GLU A 182 -27.31 7.45 7.15
N THR A 183 -28.18 7.17 8.13
CA THR A 183 -28.74 8.20 9.01
C THR A 183 -27.64 8.90 9.84
N PRO A 184 -27.78 10.19 10.20
CA PRO A 184 -26.78 10.92 10.99
C PRO A 184 -26.43 10.22 12.32
N PHE A 185 -27.41 9.56 12.93
CA PHE A 185 -27.20 8.75 14.12
C PHE A 185 -26.24 7.57 13.85
N THR A 186 -26.46 6.82 12.77
CA THR A 186 -25.61 5.69 12.37
C THR A 186 -24.22 6.13 11.98
N GLN A 187 -24.08 7.26 11.26
CA GLN A 187 -22.78 7.86 10.94
C GLN A 187 -21.99 8.19 12.22
N THR A 188 -22.64 8.81 13.20
CA THR A 188 -22.04 9.14 14.50
C THR A 188 -21.59 7.87 15.24
N LEU A 189 -22.40 6.82 15.20
CA LEU A 189 -22.09 5.54 15.82
C LEU A 189 -20.87 4.87 15.17
N ILE A 190 -20.79 4.89 13.83
CA ILE A 190 -19.65 4.37 13.06
C ILE A 190 -18.38 5.15 13.39
N ALA A 191 -18.44 6.47 13.35
CA ALA A 191 -17.30 7.33 13.67
C ALA A 191 -16.78 7.06 15.09
N ARG A 192 -17.68 6.91 16.06
CA ARG A 192 -17.31 6.58 17.44
C ARG A 192 -16.73 5.16 17.57
N ALA A 193 -17.27 4.18 16.85
CA ALA A 193 -16.73 2.82 16.85
C ALA A 193 -15.31 2.76 16.26
N LEU A 194 -15.05 3.49 15.17
CA LEU A 194 -13.72 3.60 14.56
C LEU A 194 -12.73 4.33 15.48
N ALA A 195 -13.15 5.40 16.16
CA ALA A 195 -12.31 6.12 17.12
C ALA A 195 -11.90 5.23 18.31
N VAL A 196 -12.83 4.46 18.88
CA VAL A 196 -12.53 3.51 19.96
C VAL A 196 -11.61 2.39 19.47
N ALA A 197 -11.78 1.92 18.22
CA ALA A 197 -10.90 0.94 17.62
C ALA A 197 -9.46 1.46 17.46
N GLU A 198 -9.33 2.72 17.04
CA GLU A 198 -8.05 3.40 16.88
C GLU A 198 -7.33 3.61 18.21
N GLU A 199 -8.03 4.07 19.24
CA GLU A 199 -7.49 4.22 20.60
C GLU A 199 -6.98 2.87 21.13
N ARG A 200 -7.81 1.82 21.00
CA ARG A 200 -7.45 0.46 21.39
C ARG A 200 -6.20 -0.03 20.67
N ARG A 201 -6.11 0.22 19.36
CA ARG A 201 -4.97 -0.17 18.53
C ARG A 201 -3.71 0.60 18.92
N SER A 202 -3.82 1.90 19.20
CA SER A 202 -2.70 2.73 19.65
C SER A 202 -2.09 2.19 20.93
N LEU A 203 -2.91 1.87 21.94
CA LEU A 203 -2.45 1.25 23.19
C LEU A 203 -1.76 -0.10 22.94
N MET A 204 -2.34 -0.94 22.07
CA MET A 204 -1.72 -2.21 21.70
C MET A 204 -0.37 -2.03 21.00
N MET A 205 -0.21 -1.01 20.15
CA MET A 205 1.05 -0.69 19.49
C MET A 205 2.15 -0.23 20.46
N GLU A 206 1.77 0.31 21.62
CA GLU A 206 2.65 0.70 22.72
C GLU A 206 2.94 -0.44 23.70
N GLY A 207 2.28 -1.60 23.52
CA GLY A 207 2.40 -2.74 24.42
C GLY A 207 1.51 -2.66 25.65
N GLU A 208 0.60 -1.70 25.69
CA GLU A 208 -0.38 -1.55 26.75
C GLU A 208 -1.63 -2.40 26.49
N SER A 209 -2.22 -2.92 27.58
CA SER A 209 -3.51 -3.60 27.48
C SER A 209 -4.62 -2.54 27.45
N PRO A 210 -5.51 -2.54 26.44
CA PRO A 210 -6.69 -1.69 26.50
C PRO A 210 -7.50 -2.07 27.72
N GLY A 211 -7.75 -1.10 28.60
CA GLY A 211 -8.44 -1.32 29.86
C GLY A 211 -9.83 -1.98 29.67
N PRO A 212 -10.38 -2.66 30.69
CA PRO A 212 -11.68 -3.34 30.58
C PRO A 212 -12.81 -2.45 30.08
N TRP A 213 -12.77 -1.16 30.41
CA TRP A 213 -13.73 -0.14 29.97
C TRP A 213 -13.70 0.08 28.46
N LEU A 214 -12.52 0.25 27.86
CA LEU A 214 -12.37 0.44 26.42
C LEU A 214 -12.78 -0.82 25.65
N GLY A 215 -12.48 -2.00 26.21
CA GLY A 215 -12.97 -3.28 25.69
C GLY A 215 -14.50 -3.40 25.72
N LEU A 216 -15.15 -2.93 26.79
CA LEU A 216 -16.60 -2.88 26.89
C LEU A 216 -17.21 -1.87 25.91
N GLN A 217 -16.66 -0.66 25.81
CA GLN A 217 -17.11 0.37 24.87
C GLN A 217 -17.06 -0.14 23.43
N TYR A 218 -15.94 -0.77 23.04
CA TYR A 218 -15.79 -1.41 21.74
C TYR A 218 -16.91 -2.44 21.54
N SER A 219 -17.09 -3.37 22.48
CA SER A 219 -18.11 -4.41 22.36
C SER A 219 -19.55 -3.89 22.33
N VAL A 220 -19.86 -2.79 23.01
CA VAL A 220 -21.20 -2.19 23.05
C VAL A 220 -21.50 -1.45 21.75
N LEU A 221 -20.59 -0.57 21.30
CA LEU A 221 -20.75 0.16 20.04
C LEU A 221 -20.86 -0.80 18.86
N ASP A 222 -20.10 -1.87 18.94
CA ASP A 222 -20.06 -2.90 17.92
C ASP A 222 -21.33 -3.80 17.91
N LYS A 223 -22.05 -3.92 19.03
CA LYS A 223 -23.38 -4.55 19.05
C LYS A 223 -24.49 -3.61 18.60
N LEU A 224 -24.46 -2.36 19.06
CA LEU A 224 -25.48 -1.35 18.73
C LEU A 224 -25.50 -1.01 17.24
N GLY A 225 -24.34 -0.92 16.59
CA GLY A 225 -24.29 -0.74 15.13
C GLY A 225 -24.85 -1.96 14.37
N GLY A 226 -24.76 -3.15 14.98
CA GLY A 226 -25.32 -4.38 14.45
C GLY A 226 -26.86 -4.39 14.41
N GLU A 227 -27.49 -3.82 15.44
CA GLU A 227 -28.95 -3.78 15.62
C GLU A 227 -29.63 -2.62 14.87
N GLY A 228 -28.95 -1.47 14.70
CA GLY A 228 -29.48 -0.31 13.98
C GLY A 228 -29.58 -0.45 12.46
N GLY A 229 -28.93 -1.46 11.86
CA GLY A 229 -28.93 -1.72 10.41
C GLY A 229 -29.94 -2.79 9.96
N ARG A 230 -30.95 -3.09 10.77
CA ARG A 230 -31.91 -4.18 10.54
C ARG A 230 -33.18 -3.71 9.81
N GLU A 231 -33.03 -2.92 8.74
CA GLU A 231 -34.06 -2.72 7.72
C GLU A 231 -33.43 -3.01 6.34
N GLY A 232 -33.39 -4.30 5.96
CA GLY A 232 -32.87 -4.71 4.66
C GLY A 232 -32.37 -6.14 4.55
N GLY A 233 -33.24 -7.14 4.76
CA GLY A 233 -33.21 -8.46 4.10
C GLY A 233 -32.12 -9.48 4.47
N VAL A 234 -32.54 -10.60 5.05
CA VAL A 234 -32.54 -11.98 4.50
C VAL A 234 -32.52 -12.99 5.67
N GLU A 235 -33.54 -13.85 5.68
CA GLU A 235 -33.80 -14.92 6.65
C GLU A 235 -32.90 -16.15 6.46
N GLY A 236 -32.71 -16.89 7.55
CA GLY A 236 -32.14 -18.24 7.62
C GLY A 236 -31.11 -18.32 8.74
N GLY A 237 -31.16 -19.22 9.72
CA GLY A 237 -32.03 -20.34 10.09
C GLY A 237 -31.43 -20.92 11.37
N GLU A 238 -32.26 -21.44 12.26
CA GLU A 238 -31.95 -21.78 13.66
C GLU A 238 -30.93 -22.91 13.88
N GLY A 239 -30.27 -22.87 15.05
CA GLY A 239 -30.19 -24.04 15.95
C GLY A 239 -28.82 -24.68 16.21
N GLY A 240 -28.29 -24.56 17.44
CA GLY A 240 -27.21 -25.44 17.93
C GLY A 240 -26.58 -25.01 19.26
N ARG A 241 -26.81 -25.79 20.32
CA ARG A 241 -26.46 -25.53 21.74
C ARG A 241 -24.97 -25.74 22.07
N LYS A 242 -24.55 -25.01 23.11
CA LYS A 242 -23.22 -24.90 23.76
C LYS A 242 -22.61 -26.21 24.29
N GLY A 243 -21.28 -26.30 24.20
CA GLY A 243 -20.39 -27.06 25.10
C GLY A 243 -19.24 -26.15 25.58
N LYS A 244 -18.85 -26.27 26.86
CA LYS A 244 -17.84 -25.43 27.55
C LYS A 244 -16.43 -26.05 27.50
N GLU A 245 -15.46 -25.16 27.67
CA GLU A 245 -14.05 -25.31 28.13
C GLU A 245 -12.94 -25.18 27.08
N GLY A 246 -12.05 -24.20 27.33
CA GLY A 246 -10.88 -23.87 26.53
C GLY A 246 -10.55 -22.37 26.54
N SER A 247 -9.85 -21.91 27.58
CA SER A 247 -9.26 -20.56 27.65
C SER A 247 -8.25 -20.35 26.51
N GLY A 248 -8.42 -19.30 25.69
CA GLY A 248 -7.39 -18.89 24.71
C GLY A 248 -7.83 -18.59 23.27
N ARG A 249 -9.08 -18.26 22.99
CA ARG A 249 -9.49 -17.54 21.76
C ARG A 249 -10.89 -16.98 22.00
N ARG A 250 -11.04 -15.66 22.01
CA ARG A 250 -12.38 -15.07 21.86
C ARG A 250 -12.57 -14.85 20.37
N ASP A 251 -13.31 -15.78 19.78
CA ASP A 251 -13.81 -15.75 18.42
C ASP A 251 -14.40 -14.36 18.11
N THR A 252 -13.93 -13.74 17.03
CA THR A 252 -14.45 -12.48 16.48
C THR A 252 -15.61 -12.74 15.52
N ASP A 253 -16.48 -13.68 15.85
CA ASP A 253 -17.66 -13.97 15.06
C ASP A 253 -18.73 -12.91 15.33
N GLY A 254 -18.92 -12.03 14.35
CA GLY A 254 -20.10 -11.16 14.22
C GLY A 254 -20.03 -9.81 14.94
N THR A 255 -19.12 -8.94 14.53
CA THR A 255 -19.02 -7.54 14.99
C THR A 255 -19.63 -6.56 13.96
N PHE A 256 -20.23 -5.43 14.35
CA PHE A 256 -20.67 -4.38 13.41
C PHE A 256 -19.55 -3.94 12.47
N LEU A 257 -18.33 -3.75 13.00
CA LEU A 257 -17.18 -3.37 12.18
C LEU A 257 -16.74 -4.50 11.23
N SER A 258 -16.97 -5.79 11.57
CA SER A 258 -16.67 -6.90 10.65
C SER A 258 -17.53 -6.88 9.38
N LYS A 259 -18.71 -6.23 9.41
CA LYS A 259 -19.53 -6.07 8.20
C LYS A 259 -18.79 -5.31 7.09
N PHE A 260 -17.87 -4.41 7.44
CA PHE A 260 -17.02 -3.71 6.48
C PHE A 260 -15.99 -4.61 5.78
N LYS A 261 -15.77 -5.84 6.28
CA LYS A 261 -14.97 -6.86 5.59
C LYS A 261 -15.75 -7.64 4.53
N THR A 262 -17.08 -7.52 4.47
CA THR A 262 -17.92 -8.26 3.52
C THR A 262 -17.48 -8.10 2.06
N PRO A 263 -17.16 -6.90 1.55
CA PRO A 263 -16.66 -6.74 0.17
C PRO A 263 -15.34 -7.47 -0.10
N LEU A 264 -14.62 -7.89 0.95
CA LEU A 264 -13.36 -8.64 0.90
C LEU A 264 -13.55 -10.13 1.25
N GLY A 265 -14.80 -10.61 1.30
CA GLY A 265 -15.14 -12.00 1.65
C GLY A 265 -15.40 -12.26 3.13
N GLY A 266 -15.39 -11.22 3.97
CA GLY A 266 -15.76 -11.30 5.40
C GLY A 266 -14.69 -11.86 6.33
N GLU A 267 -13.86 -12.79 5.85
CA GLU A 267 -12.86 -13.51 6.68
C GLU A 267 -11.43 -12.96 6.57
N LEU A 268 -11.23 -11.86 5.82
CA LEU A 268 -9.93 -11.25 5.66
C LEU A 268 -9.41 -10.73 7.02
N ASN A 269 -8.22 -11.18 7.40
CA ASN A 269 -7.54 -10.74 8.62
C ASN A 269 -6.22 -10.02 8.34
N SER A 270 -5.64 -10.21 7.16
CA SER A 270 -4.34 -9.70 6.80
C SER A 270 -4.20 -9.47 5.30
N SER A 271 -3.32 -8.55 4.93
CA SER A 271 -2.89 -8.40 3.54
C SER A 271 -1.46 -7.89 3.50
N TYR A 272 -0.67 -8.45 2.58
CA TYR A 272 0.52 -7.76 2.10
C TYR A 272 0.12 -6.76 1.04
N VAL A 273 0.67 -5.56 1.13
CA VAL A 273 0.40 -4.47 0.19
C VAL A 273 1.70 -3.94 -0.38
N GLY A 274 1.78 -3.79 -1.70
CA GLY A 274 2.99 -3.34 -2.37
C GLY A 274 2.75 -2.85 -3.80
N GLY A 275 3.82 -2.46 -4.47
CA GLY A 275 3.81 -1.93 -5.85
C GLY A 275 3.56 -0.42 -5.95
N SER A 276 3.03 0.22 -4.90
CA SER A 276 3.00 1.67 -4.71
C SER A 276 2.83 2.00 -3.23
N ALA A 277 2.98 3.28 -2.86
CA ALA A 277 2.77 3.72 -1.49
C ALA A 277 1.30 3.53 -1.05
N MET A 278 1.10 3.09 0.20
CA MET A 278 -0.22 2.95 0.80
C MET A 278 -0.72 4.28 1.39
N HIS A 279 -2.01 4.58 1.19
CA HIS A 279 -2.65 5.73 1.85
C HIS A 279 -2.81 5.45 3.34
N VAL A 280 -2.29 6.36 4.19
CA VAL A 280 -2.28 6.20 5.65
C VAL A 280 -3.71 6.09 6.21
N GLU A 281 -4.61 6.94 5.76
CA GLU A 281 -6.03 6.92 6.16
C GLU A 281 -6.70 5.59 5.82
N VAL A 282 -6.49 5.09 4.59
CA VAL A 282 -7.04 3.81 4.14
C VAL A 282 -6.47 2.66 4.97
N ALA A 283 -5.16 2.63 5.21
CA ALA A 283 -4.54 1.61 6.05
C ALA A 283 -5.07 1.66 7.48
N ASN A 284 -5.20 2.85 8.06
CA ASN A 284 -5.79 3.07 9.38
C ASN A 284 -7.21 2.52 9.47
N PHE A 285 -8.05 2.78 8.47
CA PHE A 285 -9.40 2.24 8.42
C PHE A 285 -9.41 0.71 8.44
N PHE A 286 -8.64 0.06 7.57
CA PHE A 286 -8.60 -1.39 7.49
C PHE A 286 -8.04 -2.04 8.76
N GLU A 287 -7.00 -1.45 9.35
CA GLU A 287 -6.48 -1.93 10.64
C GLU A 287 -7.49 -1.75 11.79
N ASN A 288 -8.26 -0.65 11.81
CA ASN A 288 -9.31 -0.41 12.82
C ASN A 288 -10.44 -1.42 12.75
N ILE A 289 -10.78 -1.92 11.55
CA ILE A 289 -11.76 -3.01 11.38
C ILE A 289 -11.11 -4.41 11.51
N GLY A 290 -9.85 -4.50 11.92
CA GLY A 290 -9.17 -5.76 12.20
C GLY A 290 -8.63 -6.48 10.95
N VAL A 291 -8.21 -5.74 9.93
CA VAL A 291 -7.44 -6.24 8.78
C VAL A 291 -6.03 -5.67 8.86
N ALA A 292 -5.05 -6.51 9.16
CA ALA A 292 -3.66 -6.11 9.25
C ALA A 292 -3.09 -5.75 7.87
N ILE A 293 -2.73 -4.49 7.65
CA ILE A 293 -2.11 -4.01 6.40
C ILE A 293 -0.57 -4.02 6.54
N CYS A 294 0.08 -5.00 5.92
CA CYS A 294 1.53 -5.13 5.91
C CYS A 294 2.10 -4.58 4.61
N GLU A 295 2.42 -3.29 4.62
CA GLU A 295 3.09 -2.63 3.49
C GLU A 295 4.51 -3.17 3.33
N GLY A 296 4.90 -3.51 2.10
CA GLY A 296 6.23 -3.98 1.73
C GLY A 296 6.81 -3.19 0.57
N TYR A 297 8.12 -2.98 0.61
CA TYR A 297 8.84 -2.18 -0.38
C TYR A 297 10.01 -2.95 -0.99
N GLY A 298 10.14 -2.80 -2.30
CA GLY A 298 11.28 -3.22 -3.10
C GLY A 298 10.99 -3.01 -4.59
N LEU A 299 11.94 -3.40 -5.43
CA LEU A 299 11.93 -3.19 -6.87
C LEU A 299 12.18 -4.51 -7.60
N THR A 300 12.02 -4.53 -8.92
CA THR A 300 12.36 -5.73 -9.72
C THR A 300 13.83 -6.09 -9.54
N GLU A 301 14.69 -5.08 -9.45
CA GLU A 301 16.12 -5.12 -9.21
C GLU A 301 16.48 -5.72 -7.84
N THR A 302 15.51 -5.82 -6.92
CA THR A 302 15.69 -6.40 -5.57
C THR A 302 14.83 -7.64 -5.34
N SER A 303 14.24 -8.18 -6.40
CA SER A 303 13.72 -9.55 -6.48
C SER A 303 12.64 -10.05 -5.49
N PRO A 304 11.62 -9.31 -4.99
CA PRO A 304 11.22 -7.94 -5.24
C PRO A 304 11.11 -7.10 -3.96
N LEU A 305 11.68 -7.54 -2.84
CA LEU A 305 11.40 -7.00 -1.52
C LEU A 305 12.71 -6.69 -0.80
N ILE A 306 12.77 -5.53 -0.17
CA ILE A 306 13.87 -5.05 0.67
C ILE A 306 13.41 -4.99 2.13
N CYS A 307 12.18 -4.56 2.35
CA CYS A 307 11.58 -4.46 3.68
C CYS A 307 10.08 -4.74 3.66
N VAL A 308 9.55 -5.15 4.81
CA VAL A 308 8.13 -5.39 5.00
C VAL A 308 7.71 -5.11 6.43
N ASN A 309 6.51 -4.55 6.59
CA ASN A 309 5.90 -4.45 7.90
C ASN A 309 5.55 -5.84 8.43
N PRO A 310 5.98 -6.19 9.67
CA PRO A 310 5.59 -7.45 10.28
C PRO A 310 4.10 -7.44 10.66
N PHE A 311 3.52 -8.60 10.94
CA PHE A 311 2.18 -8.67 11.52
C PHE A 311 2.15 -8.36 13.01
N ASP A 312 3.30 -8.42 13.70
CA ASP A 312 3.40 -8.00 15.10
C ASP A 312 3.05 -6.51 15.21
N ILE A 313 1.87 -6.23 15.77
CA ILE A 313 1.35 -4.90 16.03
C ILE A 313 2.27 -4.09 16.96
N LEU A 314 3.07 -4.76 17.80
CA LEU A 314 4.02 -4.11 18.68
C LEU A 314 5.23 -3.56 17.94
N VAL A 315 5.45 -3.97 16.69
CA VAL A 315 6.57 -3.51 15.85
C VAL A 315 6.07 -2.62 14.72
N ARG A 316 5.06 -3.08 13.96
CA ARG A 316 4.56 -2.41 12.76
C ARG A 316 4.13 -0.96 13.01
N ARG A 317 4.37 -0.08 12.05
CA ARG A 317 3.85 1.30 12.04
C ARG A 317 3.29 1.66 10.66
N ILE A 318 2.05 2.15 10.63
CA ILE A 318 1.41 2.66 9.42
C ILE A 318 2.20 3.86 8.89
N GLY A 319 2.37 3.93 7.56
CA GLY A 319 3.16 4.98 6.90
C GLY A 319 4.67 4.71 6.90
N THR A 320 5.09 3.51 7.32
CA THR A 320 6.43 2.95 7.08
C THR A 320 6.30 1.70 6.21
N VAL A 321 7.39 1.25 5.60
CA VAL A 321 7.44 0.02 4.79
C VAL A 321 8.09 -1.15 5.55
N GLY A 322 8.37 -0.94 6.84
CA GLY A 322 8.72 -1.97 7.80
C GLY A 322 10.21 -2.27 7.93
N GLN A 323 10.51 -3.47 8.41
CA GLN A 323 11.87 -3.93 8.73
C GLN A 323 12.56 -4.48 7.49
N LEU A 324 13.89 -4.37 7.47
CA LEU A 324 14.72 -5.04 6.48
C LEU A 324 14.52 -6.56 6.53
N ILE A 325 14.47 -7.20 5.36
CA ILE A 325 14.35 -8.65 5.26
C ILE A 325 15.73 -9.31 5.11
N GLY A 326 15.91 -10.44 5.79
CA GLY A 326 17.13 -11.26 5.65
C GLY A 326 18.42 -10.46 5.87
N ASP A 327 19.39 -10.70 4.99
CA ASP A 327 20.70 -10.02 4.99
C ASP A 327 20.70 -8.73 4.15
N ALA A 328 19.55 -8.06 4.03
CA ALA A 328 19.50 -6.75 3.37
C ALA A 328 20.37 -5.75 4.14
N ASP A 329 21.41 -5.25 3.49
CA ASP A 329 22.20 -4.13 3.98
C ASP A 329 21.72 -2.86 3.27
N VAL A 330 21.04 -1.99 4.02
CA VAL A 330 20.45 -0.76 3.50
C VAL A 330 21.11 0.44 4.13
N ARG A 331 21.56 1.36 3.28
CA ARG A 331 22.17 2.64 3.63
C ARG A 331 21.30 3.76 3.11
N VAL A 332 21.18 4.83 3.88
CA VAL A 332 20.55 6.06 3.41
C VAL A 332 21.69 7.03 3.10
N VAL A 333 21.80 7.45 1.84
CA VAL A 333 23.00 8.13 1.33
C VAL A 333 22.60 9.47 0.70
N ARG A 334 23.36 10.52 1.02
CA ARG A 334 23.20 11.84 0.40
C ARG A 334 24.58 12.36 0.00
N ASP A 335 24.70 12.83 -1.23
CA ASP A 335 25.96 13.35 -1.79
C ASP A 335 27.14 12.35 -1.63
N GLY A 336 26.86 11.04 -1.74
CA GLY A 336 27.85 9.96 -1.64
C GLY A 336 28.27 9.58 -0.20
N VAL A 337 27.64 10.16 0.82
CA VAL A 337 27.94 9.89 2.23
C VAL A 337 26.69 9.32 2.93
N GLU A 338 26.87 8.30 3.77
CA GLU A 338 25.79 7.80 4.63
C GLU A 338 25.31 8.90 5.58
N VAL A 339 24.00 9.11 5.65
CA VAL A 339 23.41 10.10 6.55
C VAL A 339 23.09 9.49 7.90
N GLU A 340 23.01 10.34 8.92
CA GLU A 340 22.61 9.93 10.28
C GLU A 340 21.18 9.33 10.31
N PRO A 341 20.90 8.39 11.22
CA PRO A 341 19.55 7.83 11.37
C PRO A 341 18.48 8.92 11.56
N GLY A 342 17.41 8.85 10.78
CA GLY A 342 16.33 9.84 10.77
C GLY A 342 16.52 10.96 9.76
N GLU A 343 17.71 11.13 9.21
CA GLU A 343 17.92 12.00 8.05
C GLU A 343 17.48 11.35 6.75
N GLU A 344 17.21 12.19 5.77
CA GLU A 344 16.73 11.78 4.46
C GLU A 344 17.87 11.72 3.44
N GLY A 345 17.83 10.68 2.61
CA GLY A 345 18.73 10.44 1.50
C GLY A 345 18.18 9.36 0.57
N GLU A 346 18.95 9.04 -0.47
CA GLU A 346 18.67 7.93 -1.37
C GLU A 346 18.88 6.60 -0.66
N ILE A 347 17.95 5.67 -0.85
CA ILE A 347 18.07 4.31 -0.31
C ILE A 347 19.01 3.53 -1.22
N TRP A 348 20.14 3.11 -0.67
CA TRP A 348 21.11 2.23 -1.30
C TRP A 348 21.01 0.86 -0.65
N VAL A 349 21.01 -0.21 -1.45
CA VAL A 349 20.81 -1.57 -0.95
C VAL A 349 21.84 -2.54 -1.52
N ALA A 350 22.42 -3.35 -0.65
CA ALA A 350 23.24 -4.50 -0.98
C ALA A 350 22.62 -5.74 -0.35
N GLY A 351 22.84 -6.88 -0.99
CA GLY A 351 22.32 -8.15 -0.53
C GLY A 351 22.26 -9.17 -1.66
N PRO A 352 22.09 -10.45 -1.33
CA PRO A 352 22.07 -11.53 -2.31
C PRO A 352 20.91 -11.42 -3.31
N PHE A 353 19.89 -10.63 -2.98
CA PHE A 353 18.68 -10.43 -3.78
C PHE A 353 18.78 -9.34 -4.85
N VAL A 354 19.84 -8.53 -4.80
CA VAL A 354 20.09 -7.47 -5.77
C VAL A 354 20.52 -8.11 -7.09
N PHE A 355 19.89 -7.71 -8.19
CA PHE A 355 20.22 -8.14 -9.55
C PHE A 355 21.69 -7.88 -9.91
N SER A 356 22.22 -8.59 -10.91
CA SER A 356 23.59 -8.38 -11.39
C SER A 356 23.72 -7.14 -12.28
N GLY A 357 22.65 -6.76 -12.97
CA GLY A 357 22.62 -5.63 -13.90
C GLY A 357 21.52 -5.76 -14.95
N TYR A 358 21.44 -4.76 -15.82
CA TYR A 358 20.53 -4.73 -16.95
C TYR A 358 21.11 -5.49 -18.15
N HIS A 359 20.31 -6.37 -18.75
CA HIS A 359 20.73 -7.18 -19.89
C HIS A 359 21.16 -6.31 -21.08
N ASN A 360 22.36 -6.56 -21.61
CA ASN A 360 22.97 -5.81 -22.72
C ASN A 360 23.06 -4.29 -22.50
N LYS A 361 23.17 -3.84 -21.25
CA LYS A 361 23.21 -2.42 -20.87
C LYS A 361 24.30 -2.15 -19.82
N PRO A 362 25.59 -2.25 -20.20
CA PRO A 362 26.69 -2.14 -19.25
C PRO A 362 26.84 -0.74 -18.66
N ALA A 363 26.57 0.33 -19.42
CA ALA A 363 26.66 1.71 -18.94
C ALA A 363 25.60 2.00 -17.87
N GLU A 364 24.33 1.68 -18.15
CA GLU A 364 23.23 1.85 -17.19
C GLU A 364 23.40 0.92 -15.97
N THR A 365 24.01 -0.25 -16.17
CA THR A 365 24.38 -1.14 -15.06
C THR A 365 25.46 -0.53 -14.20
N ALA A 366 26.48 0.10 -14.78
CA ALA A 366 27.51 0.77 -13.98
C ALA A 366 26.92 1.95 -13.20
N GLU A 367 26.08 2.76 -13.85
CA GLU A 367 25.43 3.93 -13.23
C GLU A 367 24.46 3.56 -12.10
N ALA A 368 23.83 2.38 -12.16
CA ALA A 368 22.87 1.93 -11.14
C ALA A 368 23.53 1.50 -9.82
N PHE A 369 24.85 1.34 -9.78
CA PHE A 369 25.58 0.92 -8.59
C PHE A 369 26.58 1.99 -8.14
N ALA A 370 26.92 1.96 -6.86
CA ALA A 370 27.96 2.77 -6.27
C ALA A 370 28.67 1.99 -5.17
N GLU A 371 29.90 2.39 -4.84
CA GLU A 371 30.65 1.83 -3.73
C GLU A 371 30.53 2.72 -2.50
N LEU A 372 30.28 2.11 -1.35
CA LEU A 372 30.30 2.76 -0.04
C LEU A 372 30.93 1.78 0.94
N HIS A 373 31.93 2.24 1.70
CA HIS A 373 32.67 1.41 2.67
C HIS A 373 33.16 0.06 2.11
N GLY A 374 33.61 0.04 0.84
CA GLY A 374 34.09 -1.16 0.16
C GLY A 374 33.01 -2.16 -0.27
N THR A 375 31.72 -1.81 -0.11
CA THR A 375 30.58 -2.61 -0.54
C THR A 375 29.91 -1.98 -1.75
N ARG A 376 29.55 -2.80 -2.74
CA ARG A 376 28.83 -2.38 -3.95
C ARG A 376 27.33 -2.37 -3.67
N TYR A 377 26.72 -1.19 -3.61
CA TYR A 377 25.28 -0.99 -3.41
C TYR A 377 24.57 -0.67 -4.71
N PHE A 378 23.34 -1.17 -4.84
CA PHE A 378 22.38 -0.72 -5.84
C PHE A 378 21.68 0.56 -5.36
N LYS A 379 21.67 1.58 -6.21
CA LYS A 379 20.98 2.86 -5.97
C LYS A 379 19.53 2.74 -6.42
N THR A 380 18.60 2.77 -5.47
CA THR A 380 17.17 2.51 -5.77
C THR A 380 16.49 3.67 -6.52
N GLY A 381 17.06 4.88 -6.47
CA GLY A 381 16.39 6.10 -6.94
C GLY A 381 15.19 6.52 -6.08
N ASP A 382 14.95 5.83 -4.97
CA ASP A 382 13.93 6.13 -3.97
C ASP A 382 14.56 6.84 -2.77
N LEU A 383 13.85 7.85 -2.25
CA LEU A 383 14.24 8.58 -1.05
C LEU A 383 13.56 7.98 0.16
N GLY A 384 14.28 7.95 1.27
CA GLY A 384 13.71 7.54 2.54
C GLY A 384 14.59 7.87 3.73
N ARG A 385 14.13 7.39 4.88
CA ARG A 385 14.84 7.48 6.15
C ARG A 385 14.46 6.33 7.06
N PHE A 386 15.36 5.96 7.95
CA PHE A 386 15.00 5.10 9.07
C PHE A 386 14.25 5.90 10.13
N VAL A 387 13.17 5.32 10.64
CA VAL A 387 12.41 5.83 11.78
C VAL A 387 12.36 4.77 12.86
N ARG A 388 12.17 5.20 14.11
CA ARG A 388 12.03 4.29 15.23
C ARG A 388 10.61 3.73 15.24
N GLY A 389 10.48 2.43 15.03
CA GLY A 389 9.24 1.67 15.14
C GLY A 389 8.90 1.28 16.57
N GLY A 390 7.88 0.44 16.71
CA GLY A 390 7.53 -0.13 17.99
C GLY A 390 8.64 -1.05 18.54
N LYS A 391 8.71 -1.16 19.87
CA LYS A 391 9.83 -1.81 20.60
C LYS A 391 11.23 -1.24 20.26
N GLY A 392 11.30 -0.05 19.65
CA GLY A 392 12.56 0.58 19.27
C GLY A 392 13.23 0.02 18.00
N VAL A 393 12.53 -0.85 17.27
CA VAL A 393 13.03 -1.48 16.05
C VAL A 393 13.14 -0.45 14.92
N PRO A 394 14.24 -0.38 14.15
CA PRO A 394 14.33 0.52 13.00
C PRO A 394 13.40 0.06 11.88
N LEU A 395 12.57 0.98 11.38
CA LEU A 395 11.70 0.78 10.22
C LEU A 395 12.07 1.76 9.12
N LEU A 396 12.03 1.31 7.87
CA LEU A 396 12.26 2.18 6.73
C LEU A 396 10.97 2.94 6.37
N LYS A 397 11.08 4.24 6.08
CA LYS A 397 10.00 5.06 5.54
C LYS A 397 10.41 5.63 4.19
N ILE A 398 9.61 5.36 3.15
CA ILE A 398 9.77 5.95 1.82
C ILE A 398 9.16 7.34 1.82
N THR A 399 9.88 8.31 1.26
CA THR A 399 9.51 9.73 1.31
C THR A 399 9.35 10.36 -0.07
N GLY A 400 10.01 9.83 -1.09
CA GLY A 400 9.89 10.34 -2.46
C GLY A 400 10.82 9.64 -3.45
N ARG A 401 11.10 10.32 -4.56
CA ARG A 401 12.00 9.86 -5.63
C ARG A 401 13.13 10.86 -5.83
N VAL A 402 14.35 10.37 -6.06
CA VAL A 402 15.54 11.23 -6.31
C VAL A 402 15.31 12.17 -7.49
N LYS A 403 14.67 11.68 -8.57
CA LYS A 403 14.37 12.49 -9.77
C LYS A 403 13.38 13.64 -9.54
N GLU A 404 12.63 13.61 -8.44
CA GLU A 404 11.70 14.68 -8.08
C GLU A 404 12.27 15.64 -7.03
N LEU A 405 13.42 15.30 -6.42
CA LEU A 405 14.10 16.13 -5.45
C LEU A 405 14.55 17.44 -6.11
N TYR A 406 14.31 18.57 -5.46
CA TYR A 406 14.90 19.85 -5.85
C TYR A 406 15.59 20.53 -4.68
N LYS A 407 16.38 21.54 -4.99
CA LYS A 407 17.11 22.36 -4.03
C LYS A 407 16.53 23.77 -4.01
N LEU A 408 16.38 24.35 -2.83
CA LEU A 408 16.12 25.79 -2.69
C LEU A 408 17.42 26.57 -2.94
N GLU A 409 17.30 27.88 -3.19
CA GLU A 409 18.44 28.78 -3.38
C GLU A 409 19.40 28.78 -2.16
N ASN A 410 18.85 28.59 -0.96
CA ASN A 410 19.63 28.47 0.28
C ASN A 410 20.37 27.12 0.43
N GLY A 411 20.31 26.28 -0.60
CA GLY A 411 20.98 25.00 -0.68
C GLY A 411 20.28 23.84 0.04
N LYS A 412 19.09 24.04 0.60
CA LYS A 412 18.35 22.97 1.28
C LYS A 412 17.58 22.11 0.28
N TYR A 413 17.71 20.80 0.42
CA TYR A 413 16.96 19.82 -0.37
C TYR A 413 15.51 19.73 0.11
N VAL A 414 14.60 19.58 -0.85
CA VAL A 414 13.16 19.50 -0.65
C VAL A 414 12.62 18.28 -1.39
N VAL A 415 11.88 17.43 -0.67
CA VAL A 415 11.13 16.31 -1.24
C VAL A 415 9.68 16.72 -1.49
N PRO A 416 9.27 16.93 -2.75
CA PRO A 416 7.96 17.52 -3.06
C PRO A 416 6.80 16.66 -2.54
N ALA A 417 6.92 15.35 -2.71
CA ALA A 417 5.89 14.39 -2.34
C ALA A 417 5.55 14.42 -0.84
N LEU A 418 6.52 14.73 0.03
CA LEU A 418 6.26 14.89 1.47
C LEU A 418 5.38 16.11 1.75
N ILE A 419 5.67 17.23 1.09
CA ILE A 419 4.92 18.47 1.25
C ILE A 419 3.52 18.32 0.68
N GLU A 420 3.41 17.80 -0.55
CA GLU A 420 2.12 17.60 -1.24
C GLU A 420 1.19 16.67 -0.47
N LYS A 421 1.75 15.59 0.10
CA LYS A 421 0.99 14.69 0.97
C LYS A 421 0.52 15.40 2.24
N ALA A 422 1.38 16.19 2.88
CA ALA A 422 1.00 16.92 4.09
C ALA A 422 -0.09 17.96 3.81
N LEU A 423 0.01 18.70 2.69
CA LEU A 423 -1.02 19.65 2.26
C LEU A 423 -2.35 18.96 1.95
N ALA A 424 -2.33 17.79 1.32
CA ALA A 424 -3.53 17.01 0.99
C ALA A 424 -4.27 16.46 2.23
N GLU A 425 -3.67 16.50 3.42
CA GLU A 425 -4.35 16.16 4.67
C GLU A 425 -5.20 17.32 5.24
N ALA A 426 -5.08 18.54 4.69
CA ALA A 426 -5.99 19.63 5.01
C ALA A 426 -7.36 19.39 4.35
N ASP A 427 -8.44 19.43 5.13
CA ASP A 427 -9.79 19.09 4.67
C ASP A 427 -10.31 19.96 3.50
N LEU A 428 -9.72 21.16 3.31
CA LEU A 428 -10.03 22.07 2.21
C LEU A 428 -9.23 21.82 0.92
N VAL A 429 -8.26 20.90 0.93
CA VAL A 429 -7.36 20.66 -0.22
C VAL A 429 -7.82 19.42 -0.98
N SER A 430 -8.20 19.60 -2.24
CA SER A 430 -8.52 18.47 -3.13
C SER A 430 -7.28 17.93 -3.82
N GLN A 431 -6.43 18.81 -4.35
CA GLN A 431 -5.16 18.48 -4.99
C GLN A 431 -4.11 19.55 -4.63
N ALA A 432 -2.86 19.14 -4.50
CA ALA A 432 -1.77 20.07 -4.24
C ALA A 432 -0.53 19.71 -5.06
N LEU A 433 0.20 20.72 -5.49
CA LEU A 433 1.53 20.63 -6.07
C LEU A 433 2.44 21.67 -5.42
N VAL A 434 3.64 21.27 -5.02
CA VAL A 434 4.64 22.21 -4.49
C VAL A 434 5.67 22.57 -5.54
N TYR A 435 6.14 23.81 -5.50
CA TYR A 435 7.22 24.32 -6.34
C TYR A 435 8.20 25.14 -5.50
N GLY A 436 9.49 25.03 -5.83
CA GLY A 436 10.54 25.82 -5.18
C GLY A 436 11.94 25.60 -5.73
N SER A 437 12.11 24.93 -6.87
CA SER A 437 13.44 24.64 -7.42
C SER A 437 14.18 25.95 -7.70
N ASP A 438 15.36 26.10 -7.08
CA ASP A 438 16.23 27.26 -7.19
C ASP A 438 15.53 28.58 -6.79
N ARG A 439 14.63 28.49 -5.78
CA ARG A 439 13.90 29.63 -5.22
C ARG A 439 14.18 29.82 -3.73
N PRO A 440 13.92 31.01 -3.16
CA PRO A 440 14.19 31.30 -1.76
C PRO A 440 13.29 30.51 -0.79
N PHE A 441 12.09 30.12 -1.21
CA PHE A 441 11.10 29.38 -0.42
C PHE A 441 10.14 28.58 -1.32
N ASN A 442 9.40 27.65 -0.73
CA ASN A 442 8.38 26.87 -1.41
C ASN A 442 7.06 27.64 -1.56
N VAL A 443 6.40 27.44 -2.70
CA VAL A 443 5.01 27.85 -2.95
C VAL A 443 4.16 26.63 -3.27
N ALA A 444 2.87 26.72 -2.98
CA ALA A 444 1.90 25.65 -3.27
C ALA A 444 0.93 26.09 -4.37
N LEU A 445 0.55 25.15 -5.24
CA LEU A 445 -0.59 25.26 -6.13
C LEU A 445 -1.64 24.32 -5.57
N VAL A 446 -2.76 24.88 -5.11
CA VAL A 446 -3.80 24.14 -4.40
C VAL A 446 -5.08 24.23 -5.21
N VAL A 447 -5.66 23.08 -5.56
CA VAL A 447 -7.06 22.99 -5.98
C VAL A 447 -7.87 22.83 -4.70
N PRO A 448 -8.58 23.87 -4.22
CA PRO A 448 -9.35 23.76 -3.00
C PRO A 448 -10.70 23.08 -3.25
N ASP A 449 -11.29 22.57 -2.17
CA ASP A 449 -12.73 22.32 -2.12
C ASP A 449 -13.46 23.68 -2.05
N TRP A 450 -13.91 24.13 -3.22
CA TRP A 450 -14.59 25.42 -3.37
C TRP A 450 -15.92 25.50 -2.63
N GLU A 451 -16.59 24.37 -2.38
CA GLU A 451 -17.83 24.35 -1.60
C GLU A 451 -17.54 24.61 -0.13
N LYS A 452 -16.50 23.97 0.42
CA LYS A 452 -16.05 24.22 1.80
C LYS A 452 -15.55 25.64 2.01
N LEU A 453 -14.75 26.18 1.08
CA LEU A 453 -14.30 27.57 1.16
C LEU A 453 -15.46 28.57 1.07
N ARG A 454 -16.45 28.30 0.21
CA ARG A 454 -17.67 29.11 0.12
C ARG A 454 -18.45 29.08 1.43
N ALA A 455 -18.67 27.90 2.00
CA ALA A 455 -19.39 27.74 3.27
C ALA A 455 -18.69 28.51 4.40
N TYR A 456 -17.36 28.37 4.50
CA TYR A 456 -16.56 29.15 5.45
C TYR A 456 -16.73 30.66 5.21
N GLY A 457 -16.62 31.12 3.96
CA GLY A 457 -16.74 32.52 3.58
C GLY A 457 -18.10 33.11 3.96
N VAL A 458 -19.20 32.42 3.65
CA VAL A 458 -20.57 32.85 4.00
C VAL A 458 -20.73 33.02 5.51
N GLN A 459 -20.15 32.11 6.29
CA GLN A 459 -20.30 32.12 7.74
C GLN A 459 -19.41 33.17 8.45
N HIS A 460 -18.22 33.46 7.93
CA HIS A 460 -17.20 34.20 8.69
C HIS A 460 -16.85 35.59 8.14
N THR A 461 -17.33 35.94 6.95
CA THR A 461 -17.03 37.25 6.33
C THR A 461 -18.05 38.34 6.63
N GLY A 462 -19.21 38.00 7.20
CA GLY A 462 -20.26 38.99 7.49
C GLY A 462 -20.90 39.58 6.23
N GLY A 463 -21.02 38.78 5.16
CA GLY A 463 -21.62 39.18 3.89
C GLY A 463 -20.61 39.53 2.77
N GLY A 464 -19.30 39.53 3.06
CA GLY A 464 -18.25 39.73 2.05
C GLY A 464 -18.08 38.57 1.06
N VAL A 465 -18.54 37.38 1.43
CA VAL A 465 -18.70 36.20 0.57
C VAL A 465 -20.13 35.70 0.73
N THR A 466 -20.80 35.43 -0.38
CA THR A 466 -22.19 34.96 -0.42
C THR A 466 -22.28 33.59 -1.09
N SER A 467 -23.46 32.98 -1.04
CA SER A 467 -23.73 31.73 -1.79
C SER A 467 -23.53 31.89 -3.29
N LEU A 468 -23.64 33.11 -3.83
CA LEU A 468 -23.51 33.42 -5.26
C LEU A 468 -22.11 33.87 -5.67
N SER A 469 -21.18 34.03 -4.71
CA SER A 469 -19.85 34.57 -5.02
C SER A 469 -19.06 33.69 -5.99
N THR A 470 -18.30 34.30 -6.90
CA THR A 470 -17.43 33.55 -7.81
C THR A 470 -16.23 32.95 -7.06
N GLN A 471 -15.51 32.00 -7.67
CA GLN A 471 -14.30 31.44 -7.06
C GLN A 471 -13.23 32.52 -6.86
N GLU A 472 -13.16 33.46 -7.80
CA GLU A 472 -12.30 34.64 -7.76
C GLU A 472 -12.63 35.53 -6.55
N GLU A 473 -13.91 35.86 -6.34
CA GLU A 473 -14.35 36.67 -5.20
C GLU A 473 -14.06 35.97 -3.86
N ILE A 474 -14.29 34.65 -3.79
CA ILE A 474 -14.02 33.85 -2.59
C ILE A 474 -12.51 33.86 -2.28
N GLY A 475 -11.67 33.52 -3.26
CA GLY A 475 -10.23 33.42 -3.06
C GLY A 475 -9.51 34.76 -2.90
N ALA A 476 -10.12 35.87 -3.33
CA ALA A 476 -9.60 37.22 -3.11
C ALA A 476 -9.94 37.78 -1.71
N HIS A 477 -10.92 37.21 -1.00
CA HIS A 477 -11.36 37.76 0.27
C HIS A 477 -10.32 37.53 1.40
N PRO A 478 -9.82 38.58 2.11
CA PRO A 478 -8.73 38.45 3.07
C PRO A 478 -8.92 37.38 4.15
N LYS A 479 -10.11 37.33 4.77
CA LYS A 479 -10.42 36.29 5.78
C LYS A 479 -10.38 34.85 5.24
N VAL A 480 -10.69 34.66 3.96
CA VAL A 480 -10.62 33.34 3.32
C VAL A 480 -9.16 32.99 3.04
N GLN A 481 -8.37 33.97 2.58
CA GLN A 481 -6.92 33.80 2.38
C GLN A 481 -6.19 33.43 3.67
N ASP A 482 -6.50 34.13 4.77
CA ASP A 482 -5.94 33.85 6.10
C ASP A 482 -6.30 32.42 6.55
N TYR A 483 -7.56 32.03 6.39
CA TYR A 483 -8.04 30.68 6.72
C TYR A 483 -7.34 29.59 5.90
N VAL A 484 -7.20 29.79 4.58
CA VAL A 484 -6.47 28.86 3.71
C VAL A 484 -5.04 28.69 4.22
N LEU A 485 -4.30 29.79 4.41
CA LEU A 485 -2.92 29.73 4.88
C LEU A 485 -2.80 29.04 6.24
N GLU A 486 -3.70 29.35 7.17
CA GLU A 486 -3.75 28.70 8.48
C GLU A 486 -3.91 27.19 8.36
N GLN A 487 -4.86 26.71 7.56
CA GLN A 487 -5.13 25.28 7.38
C GLN A 487 -3.96 24.56 6.73
N LEU A 488 -3.32 25.18 5.72
CA LEU A 488 -2.11 24.63 5.12
C LEU A 488 -0.96 24.54 6.13
N ILE A 489 -0.73 25.58 6.94
CA ILE A 489 0.31 25.57 7.99
C ILE A 489 0.02 24.49 9.03
N VAL A 490 -1.23 24.39 9.51
CA VAL A 490 -1.64 23.39 10.50
C VAL A 490 -1.41 21.97 9.97
N SER A 491 -1.71 21.70 8.70
CA SER A 491 -1.48 20.39 8.09
C SER A 491 0.00 19.99 8.01
N CYS A 492 0.90 20.98 7.99
CA CYS A 492 2.32 20.81 7.69
C CYS A 492 3.26 20.93 8.91
N LYS A 493 2.96 21.82 9.87
CA LYS A 493 3.91 22.30 10.89
C LYS A 493 4.58 21.23 11.76
N ASP A 494 3.87 20.15 12.06
CA ASP A 494 4.36 19.07 12.95
C ASP A 494 5.03 17.92 12.17
N LYS A 495 4.97 17.97 10.84
CA LYS A 495 5.41 16.88 9.93
C LYS A 495 6.62 17.26 9.09
N LEU A 496 6.79 18.57 8.86
CA LEU A 496 7.76 19.13 7.93
C LEU A 496 8.71 20.10 8.64
N LYS A 497 9.90 20.27 8.07
CA LYS A 497 10.85 21.27 8.53
C LYS A 497 10.36 22.66 8.13
N LYS A 498 10.71 23.69 8.90
CA LYS A 498 10.26 25.08 8.65
C LYS A 498 10.49 25.59 7.23
N TYR A 499 11.57 25.16 6.57
CA TYR A 499 11.89 25.59 5.20
C TYR A 499 11.11 24.82 4.12
N GLU A 500 10.51 23.69 4.46
CA GLU A 500 9.70 22.87 3.54
C GLU A 500 8.26 23.41 3.44
N ILE A 501 7.75 24.05 4.50
CA ILE A 501 6.38 24.57 4.55
C ILE A 501 6.21 25.70 3.52
N PRO A 502 5.25 25.57 2.57
CA PRO A 502 4.97 26.62 1.60
C PRO A 502 4.51 27.90 2.31
N SER A 503 5.11 29.03 1.95
CA SER A 503 4.79 30.33 2.57
C SER A 503 3.69 31.09 1.83
N ARG A 504 3.41 30.68 0.59
CA ARG A 504 2.46 31.31 -0.33
C ARG A 504 1.78 30.26 -1.21
N VAL A 505 0.59 30.58 -1.70
CA VAL A 505 -0.26 29.64 -2.44
C VAL A 505 -0.97 30.28 -3.62
N VAL A 506 -1.10 29.54 -4.72
CA VAL A 506 -2.04 29.82 -5.81
C VAL A 506 -3.24 28.89 -5.64
N LEU A 507 -4.44 29.46 -5.51
CA LEU A 507 -5.70 28.73 -5.54
C LEU A 507 -6.10 28.49 -6.99
N ILE A 508 -6.04 27.23 -7.40
CA ILE A 508 -6.36 26.80 -8.75
C ILE A 508 -7.83 26.48 -8.85
N LYS A 509 -8.53 27.16 -9.76
CA LYS A 509 -9.97 26.96 -10.00
C LYS A 509 -10.28 25.61 -10.63
N GLU A 510 -9.49 25.22 -11.61
CA GLU A 510 -9.67 23.99 -12.38
C GLU A 510 -8.90 22.82 -11.75
N ALA A 511 -9.60 21.72 -11.46
CA ALA A 511 -8.94 20.50 -11.01
C ALA A 511 -7.93 19.97 -12.05
N PHE A 512 -6.89 19.30 -11.58
CA PHE A 512 -5.98 18.56 -12.48
C PHE A 512 -6.70 17.30 -12.95
N THR A 513 -6.83 17.14 -14.26
CA THR A 513 -7.51 16.00 -14.87
C THR A 513 -6.69 15.38 -15.99
N VAL A 514 -7.15 14.25 -16.51
CA VAL A 514 -6.52 13.62 -17.69
C VAL A 514 -6.85 14.43 -18.94
N GLU A 515 -8.06 14.97 -19.02
CA GLU A 515 -8.62 15.74 -20.14
C GLU A 515 -7.86 17.06 -20.36
N ASN A 516 -7.46 17.74 -19.28
CA ASN A 516 -6.63 18.94 -19.37
C ASN A 516 -5.12 18.64 -19.35
N GLU A 517 -4.76 17.37 -19.57
CA GLU A 517 -3.40 16.85 -19.66
C GLU A 517 -2.51 17.08 -18.43
N MET A 518 -3.06 17.51 -17.30
CA MET A 518 -2.32 17.74 -16.05
C MET A 518 -2.15 16.47 -15.23
N LEU A 519 -2.93 15.42 -15.50
CA LEU A 519 -2.72 14.08 -14.97
C LEU A 519 -2.23 13.09 -16.04
N THR A 520 -1.55 12.04 -15.61
CA THR A 520 -1.34 10.83 -16.41
C THR A 520 -2.61 9.98 -16.44
N GLN A 521 -2.67 8.99 -17.32
CA GLN A 521 -3.74 7.99 -17.34
C GLN A 521 -3.83 7.19 -16.02
N LYS A 522 -2.77 7.19 -15.20
CA LYS A 522 -2.74 6.61 -13.86
C LYS A 522 -3.10 7.63 -12.75
N LEU A 523 -3.62 8.80 -13.12
CA LEU A 523 -4.01 9.89 -12.23
C LEU A 523 -2.86 10.52 -11.42
N SER A 524 -1.61 10.34 -11.86
CA SER A 524 -0.45 11.02 -11.25
C SER A 524 -0.25 12.40 -11.88
N ILE A 525 0.09 13.42 -11.09
CA ILE A 525 0.29 14.79 -11.58
C ILE A 525 1.49 14.87 -12.52
N LYS A 526 1.32 15.46 -13.70
CA LYS A 526 2.39 15.83 -14.64
C LYS A 526 2.97 17.18 -14.23
N ARG A 527 3.85 17.19 -13.22
CA ARG A 527 4.45 18.40 -12.63
C ARG A 527 4.89 19.44 -13.66
N HIS A 528 5.63 19.01 -14.69
CA HIS A 528 6.11 19.91 -15.75
C HIS A 528 4.99 20.65 -16.50
N GLN A 529 3.84 20.00 -16.76
CA GLN A 529 2.71 20.64 -17.44
C GLN A 529 2.00 21.63 -16.53
N VAL A 530 1.78 21.26 -15.26
CA VAL A 530 1.15 22.15 -14.27
C VAL A 530 2.00 23.40 -14.06
N VAL A 531 3.30 23.23 -13.82
CA VAL A 531 4.25 24.35 -13.63
C VAL A 531 4.33 25.22 -14.89
N LYS A 532 4.27 24.61 -16.08
CA LYS A 532 4.24 25.37 -17.34
C LYS A 532 2.96 26.20 -17.49
N LYS A 533 1.79 25.62 -17.16
CA LYS A 533 0.49 26.29 -17.27
C LYS A 533 0.37 27.47 -16.30
N TYR A 534 0.75 27.28 -15.05
CA TYR A 534 0.62 28.28 -13.96
C TYR A 534 1.93 29.02 -13.67
N GLY A 535 2.89 28.98 -14.59
CA GLY A 535 4.19 29.64 -14.45
C GLY A 535 4.07 31.14 -14.11
N PRO A 536 3.22 31.92 -14.80
CA PRO A 536 3.04 33.34 -14.47
C PRO A 536 2.58 33.57 -13.02
N ASP A 537 1.65 32.76 -12.52
CA ASP A 537 1.13 32.87 -11.14
C ASP A 537 2.19 32.47 -10.10
N ILE A 538 2.99 31.44 -10.41
CA ILE A 538 4.14 31.04 -9.59
C ILE A 538 5.15 32.19 -9.49
N GLU A 539 5.51 32.83 -10.61
CA GLU A 539 6.43 33.98 -10.60
C GLU A 539 5.85 35.19 -9.87
N ALA A 540 4.54 35.42 -9.97
CA ALA A 540 3.84 36.46 -9.23
C ALA A 540 3.92 36.23 -7.71
N LEU A 541 3.90 34.99 -7.24
CA LEU A 541 4.13 34.67 -5.82
C LEU A 541 5.55 34.97 -5.36
N TYR A 542 6.57 34.98 -6.22
CA TYR A 542 7.93 35.32 -5.82
C TYR A 542 8.23 36.82 -5.91
N SER A 543 7.60 37.51 -6.85
CA SER A 543 7.81 38.95 -7.10
C SER A 543 6.84 39.87 -6.36
N GLY A 544 5.64 39.38 -6.01
CA GLY A 544 4.60 40.18 -5.35
C GLY A 544 4.69 40.20 -3.82
N GLU A 545 3.84 41.00 -3.19
CA GLU A 545 3.63 40.97 -1.72
C GLU A 545 2.50 40.01 -1.31
N SER A 546 1.63 39.65 -2.26
CA SER A 546 0.47 38.77 -2.01
C SER A 546 0.91 37.35 -1.68
N LYS A 547 0.37 36.80 -0.59
CA LYS A 547 0.61 35.42 -0.16
C LYS A 547 -0.35 34.41 -0.78
N VAL A 548 -1.49 34.88 -1.29
CA VAL A 548 -2.50 34.06 -1.94
C VAL A 548 -2.88 34.69 -3.27
N LEU A 549 -2.87 33.90 -4.34
CA LEU A 549 -3.38 34.26 -5.66
C LEU A 549 -4.50 33.29 -6.07
N VAL A 550 -5.31 33.65 -7.05
CA VAL A 550 -6.33 32.78 -7.64
C VAL A 550 -6.07 32.70 -9.14
N ALA A 551 -6.01 31.48 -9.69
CA ALA A 551 -5.69 31.21 -11.09
C ALA A 551 -6.69 30.28 -11.76
#